data_AF-A0A484M5C2-F1
#
_entry.id   AF-A0A484M5C2-F1
#
_cell.length_a   1.000
_cell.length_b   1.000
_cell.length_c   1.000
_cell.angle_alpha   90.00
_cell.angle_beta   90.00
_cell.angle_gamma   90.00
#
_symmetry.space_group_name_H-M   'P 1'
#
loop_
_entity.id
_entity.type
_entity.pdbx_description
1 polymer ?
#
loop_
_entity_poly.entity_id
_entity_poly.type
_entity_poly.pdbx_seq_one_letter_code
_entity_poly.pdbx_strand_id
1 'polypeptide(L)'
;MANTCFGRFSLISNTLVPLPCKRKSRIIFATIFSTCASTSLSTSVSLVHPCPSLLLTGNISPPNAPQRSEEWFALRKDKLTTSTFSTALGLWKGKRRYELWQEKVFVLDGHHPPPVESPSKCAMEWGSLMEEVAIEQYKSITRREVSSLGFALHSDDKYDWIGASPDGLLQEEGGGGGGGILEVKCPYNKGKPEEGLPWSTMPFYYMPQVQGQMEIMNRDWVDLYCWTPNGSTIFRVGRDREYWELMHGILWEFWWKNVVPAREALLLGREEEAKSYVPTSTHQKTGFVIARSLKLAKEARLWCRDIAGHTEFHQ
;
A
#
# COMPACT_ATOMS: atom_id res chain seq x y z
N MET A 1 58.49 33.82 -8.34
CA MET A 1 58.92 32.43 -8.64
C MET A 1 57.98 31.88 -9.69
N ALA A 2 58.55 31.48 -10.82
CA ALA A 2 57.85 30.97 -11.99
C ALA A 2 57.35 29.54 -11.77
N ASN A 3 56.25 29.16 -12.41
CA ASN A 3 56.28 28.14 -13.47
C ASN A 3 54.91 28.01 -14.16
N THR A 4 54.96 28.25 -15.47
CA THR A 4 53.98 27.91 -16.49
C THR A 4 54.09 26.42 -16.85
N CYS A 5 52.97 25.77 -17.20
CA CYS A 5 53.02 24.63 -18.11
C CYS A 5 51.69 24.45 -18.86
N PHE A 6 51.81 24.39 -20.19
CA PHE A 6 50.78 24.12 -21.20
C PHE A 6 50.58 22.60 -21.39
N GLY A 7 49.37 22.18 -21.79
CA GLY A 7 49.11 20.85 -22.35
C GLY A 7 47.73 20.74 -23.01
N ARG A 8 47.61 21.19 -24.27
CA ARG A 8 47.30 20.41 -25.48
C ARG A 8 46.03 19.54 -25.45
N PHE A 9 44.96 20.06 -26.06
CA PHE A 9 43.86 19.30 -26.62
C PHE A 9 44.27 18.63 -27.93
N SER A 10 44.01 17.33 -28.07
CA SER A 10 44.12 16.60 -29.34
C SER A 10 42.76 16.02 -29.74
N LEU A 11 42.17 16.61 -30.78
CA LEU A 11 41.07 16.06 -31.57
C LEU A 11 41.60 14.90 -32.41
N ILE A 12 40.91 13.76 -32.40
CA ILE A 12 41.07 12.71 -33.41
C ILE A 12 39.68 12.39 -33.97
N SER A 13 39.50 12.80 -35.22
CA SER A 13 38.47 12.34 -36.16
C SER A 13 38.94 11.02 -36.78
N ASN A 14 38.04 10.05 -36.97
CA ASN A 14 38.14 9.03 -38.03
C ASN A 14 36.78 8.38 -38.34
N THR A 15 36.16 8.85 -39.42
CA THR A 15 35.64 8.14 -40.61
C THR A 15 34.88 6.81 -40.49
N LEU A 16 33.65 6.81 -41.06
CA LEU A 16 32.79 5.66 -41.41
C LEU A 16 33.39 4.74 -42.49
N VAL A 17 33.09 3.43 -42.40
CA VAL A 17 32.78 2.52 -43.54
C VAL A 17 31.73 1.46 -43.09
N PRO A 18 30.68 1.13 -43.89
CA PRO A 18 29.54 0.29 -43.48
C PRO A 18 29.50 -1.15 -44.08
N LEU A 19 28.49 -1.94 -43.60
CA LEU A 19 27.81 -3.15 -44.17
C LEU A 19 28.05 -4.49 -43.42
N PRO A 20 27.13 -5.50 -43.46
CA PRO A 20 25.96 -5.62 -44.34
C PRO A 20 24.60 -5.94 -43.70
N CYS A 21 23.58 -5.60 -44.49
CA CYS A 21 22.15 -5.90 -44.40
C CYS A 21 21.85 -7.39 -44.13
N LYS A 22 20.98 -7.69 -43.15
CA LYS A 22 20.30 -8.99 -43.04
C LYS A 22 18.79 -8.82 -43.16
N ARG A 23 18.24 -9.77 -43.91
CA ARG A 23 16.95 -9.79 -44.61
C ARG A 23 15.74 -9.75 -43.67
N LYS A 24 14.71 -9.04 -44.12
CA LYS A 24 13.32 -9.18 -43.66
C LYS A 24 12.82 -10.58 -44.02
N SER A 25 12.36 -11.35 -43.05
CA SER A 25 11.44 -12.48 -43.27
C SER A 25 10.12 -12.17 -42.59
N ARG A 26 9.18 -11.65 -43.40
CA ARG A 26 7.74 -11.71 -43.10
C ARG A 26 7.30 -13.15 -43.38
N ILE A 27 6.80 -13.84 -42.36
CA ILE A 27 6.10 -15.10 -42.54
C ILE A 27 4.60 -14.78 -42.51
N ILE A 28 3.97 -14.93 -43.66
CA ILE A 28 2.53 -14.95 -43.87
C ILE A 28 2.15 -16.42 -43.96
N PHE A 29 1.22 -16.89 -43.14
CA PHE A 29 0.52 -18.15 -43.38
C PHE A 29 -0.96 -17.86 -43.57
N ALA A 30 -1.45 -18.15 -44.77
CA ALA A 30 -2.85 -18.11 -45.15
C ALA A 30 -3.42 -19.54 -45.18
N THR A 31 -4.56 -19.68 -44.49
CA THR A 31 -5.72 -20.59 -44.66
C THR A 31 -5.61 -21.87 -45.48
N ILE A 32 -6.10 -22.98 -44.90
CA ILE A 32 -6.99 -23.95 -45.58
C ILE A 32 -8.10 -24.40 -44.60
N PHE A 33 -9.35 -24.25 -45.05
CA PHE A 33 -10.57 -24.79 -44.45
C PHE A 33 -10.66 -26.31 -44.63
N SER A 34 -11.25 -27.03 -43.67
CA SER A 34 -11.75 -28.38 -43.88
C SER A 34 -13.06 -28.59 -43.14
N THR A 35 -14.07 -29.02 -43.89
CA THR A 35 -15.47 -29.15 -43.51
C THR A 35 -15.84 -30.63 -43.59
N CYS A 36 -16.38 -31.20 -42.51
CA CYS A 36 -17.13 -32.45 -42.56
C CYS A 36 -18.32 -32.37 -41.57
N ALA A 37 -19.54 -32.33 -42.10
CA ALA A 37 -20.81 -32.51 -41.37
C ALA A 37 -21.14 -34.01 -41.29
N SER A 38 -21.73 -34.53 -40.21
CA SER A 38 -23.18 -34.78 -39.97
C SER A 38 -23.25 -35.89 -38.89
N THR A 39 -24.26 -36.12 -38.04
CA THR A 39 -25.73 -36.24 -38.24
C THR A 39 -26.53 -35.98 -36.94
N SER A 40 -27.83 -35.83 -37.13
CA SER A 40 -28.97 -35.28 -36.37
C SER A 40 -29.60 -36.08 -35.20
N LEU A 41 -30.67 -35.45 -34.64
CA LEU A 41 -31.76 -35.87 -33.72
C LEU A 41 -31.55 -35.40 -32.25
N SER A 42 -32.50 -34.78 -31.52
CA SER A 42 -33.97 -34.76 -31.59
C SER A 42 -34.57 -33.67 -30.65
N THR A 43 -35.81 -33.29 -30.95
CA THR A 43 -36.91 -32.83 -30.07
C THR A 43 -36.91 -31.43 -29.42
N SER A 44 -37.89 -30.64 -29.85
CA SER A 44 -38.42 -29.42 -29.28
C SER A 44 -39.27 -29.67 -28.02
N VAL A 45 -39.08 -28.89 -26.94
CA VAL A 45 -40.17 -28.36 -26.09
C VAL A 45 -39.69 -27.04 -25.46
N SER A 46 -40.46 -25.97 -25.64
CA SER A 46 -40.25 -24.67 -24.97
C SER A 46 -40.66 -24.75 -23.49
N LEU A 47 -39.76 -24.36 -22.59
CA LEU A 47 -40.12 -23.98 -21.22
C LEU A 47 -39.55 -22.60 -20.92
N VAL A 48 -40.48 -21.71 -20.59
CA VAL A 48 -40.27 -20.33 -20.16
C VAL A 48 -39.34 -20.31 -18.96
N HIS A 49 -38.18 -19.66 -19.08
CA HIS A 49 -37.36 -19.31 -17.93
C HIS A 49 -37.64 -17.86 -17.52
N PRO A 50 -38.10 -17.61 -16.28
CA PRO A 50 -38.22 -16.26 -15.77
C PRO A 50 -36.82 -15.70 -15.57
N CYS A 51 -36.58 -14.53 -16.17
CA CYS A 51 -35.42 -13.70 -15.91
C CYS A 51 -35.36 -13.38 -14.41
N PRO A 52 -34.29 -13.73 -13.66
CA PRO A 52 -34.02 -13.08 -12.41
C PRO A 52 -33.36 -11.75 -12.74
N SER A 53 -34.14 -10.71 -12.54
CA SER A 53 -33.73 -9.31 -12.36
C SER A 53 -32.30 -9.15 -11.83
N LEU A 54 -31.52 -8.32 -12.54
CA LEU A 54 -30.57 -7.35 -12.01
C LEU A 54 -30.17 -7.59 -10.53
N LEU A 55 -29.25 -8.52 -10.28
CA LEU A 55 -28.58 -8.59 -9.00
C LEU A 55 -27.63 -7.39 -8.94
N LEU A 56 -28.12 -6.34 -8.28
CA LEU A 56 -27.31 -5.28 -7.73
C LEU A 56 -26.28 -5.97 -6.80
N THR A 57 -25.06 -6.15 -7.27
CA THR A 57 -23.94 -6.58 -6.42
C THR A 57 -23.69 -5.44 -5.45
N GLY A 58 -24.39 -5.47 -4.32
CA GLY A 58 -24.11 -4.60 -3.20
C GLY A 58 -22.67 -4.83 -2.78
N ASN A 59 -21.85 -3.79 -2.83
CA ASN A 59 -20.57 -3.75 -2.15
C ASN A 59 -20.84 -4.02 -0.66
N ILE A 60 -20.72 -5.28 -0.24
CA ILE A 60 -20.76 -5.62 1.18
C ILE A 60 -19.41 -5.20 1.74
N SER A 61 -19.30 -3.91 2.09
CA SER A 61 -18.37 -3.52 3.13
C SER A 61 -18.64 -4.45 4.32
N PRO A 62 -17.61 -5.07 4.93
CA PRO A 62 -17.82 -5.86 6.14
C PRO A 62 -18.60 -5.02 7.16
N PRO A 63 -19.39 -5.65 8.06
CA PRO A 63 -20.14 -4.95 9.09
C PRO A 63 -19.22 -3.91 9.73
N ASN A 64 -19.74 -2.69 9.93
CA ASN A 64 -18.97 -1.51 10.30
C ASN A 64 -18.35 -1.71 11.70
N ALA A 65 -17.28 -2.50 11.75
CA ALA A 65 -16.59 -2.92 12.95
C ALA A 65 -15.77 -1.72 13.42
N PRO A 66 -16.12 -1.10 14.57
CA PRO A 66 -15.40 0.09 15.04
C PRO A 66 -13.90 -0.20 15.13
N GLN A 67 -13.07 0.76 14.74
CA GLN A 67 -11.62 0.61 14.85
C GLN A 67 -11.24 0.25 16.31
N ARG A 68 -10.31 -0.71 16.48
CA ARG A 68 -9.90 -1.28 17.77
C ARG A 68 -10.92 -2.20 18.47
N SER A 69 -12.07 -2.50 17.85
CA SER A 69 -12.98 -3.56 18.34
C SER A 69 -12.40 -4.97 18.10
N GLU A 70 -12.93 -5.97 18.82
CA GLU A 70 -12.52 -7.37 18.64
C GLU A 70 -12.84 -7.86 17.21
N GLU A 71 -14.00 -7.47 16.67
CA GLU A 71 -14.43 -7.75 15.31
C GLU A 71 -13.46 -7.14 14.28
N TRP A 72 -12.98 -5.92 14.55
CA TRP A 72 -11.99 -5.26 13.71
C TRP A 72 -10.65 -5.99 13.70
N PHE A 73 -10.18 -6.48 14.84
CA PHE A 73 -8.98 -7.31 14.92
C PHE A 73 -9.17 -8.65 14.19
N ALA A 74 -10.33 -9.28 14.33
CA ALA A 74 -10.67 -10.53 13.64
C ALA A 74 -10.63 -10.38 12.12
N LEU A 75 -11.26 -9.31 11.58
CA LEU A 75 -11.26 -9.03 10.14
C LEU A 75 -9.85 -8.83 9.55
N ARG A 76 -8.92 -8.30 10.34
CA ARG A 76 -7.54 -8.00 9.92
C ARG A 76 -6.59 -9.19 10.03
N LYS A 77 -6.96 -10.20 10.82
CA LYS A 77 -6.09 -11.33 11.17
C LYS A 77 -5.64 -12.11 9.93
N ASP A 78 -6.55 -12.29 8.98
CA ASP A 78 -6.34 -13.00 7.72
C ASP A 78 -6.16 -12.08 6.52
N LYS A 79 -5.60 -10.89 6.77
CA LYS A 79 -5.32 -9.88 5.75
C LYS A 79 -3.93 -9.29 5.94
N LEU A 80 -3.31 -8.93 4.83
CA LEU A 80 -2.17 -8.02 4.83
C LEU A 80 -2.70 -6.58 4.86
N THR A 81 -2.47 -5.89 5.98
CA THR A 81 -3.00 -4.54 6.17
C THR A 81 -2.02 -3.48 5.65
N THR A 82 -2.52 -2.38 5.11
CA THR A 82 -1.69 -1.31 4.51
C THR A 82 -0.60 -0.78 5.45
N SER A 83 -0.86 -0.73 6.76
CA SER A 83 0.11 -0.34 7.78
C SER A 83 1.33 -1.27 7.86
N THR A 84 1.21 -2.51 7.38
CA THR A 84 2.29 -3.51 7.35
C THR A 84 3.02 -3.59 6.01
N PHE A 85 2.58 -2.85 4.99
CA PHE A 85 3.15 -2.94 3.65
C PHE A 85 4.64 -2.59 3.62
N SER A 86 5.08 -1.55 4.34
CA SER A 86 6.50 -1.20 4.44
C SER A 86 7.35 -2.38 4.95
N THR A 87 6.82 -3.15 5.91
CA THR A 87 7.47 -4.35 6.44
C THR A 87 7.48 -5.50 5.43
N ALA A 88 6.34 -5.79 4.79
CA ALA A 88 6.25 -6.83 3.76
C ALA A 88 7.16 -6.54 2.53
N LEU A 89 7.32 -5.26 2.20
CA LEU A 89 8.20 -4.77 1.13
C LEU A 89 9.70 -4.77 1.53
N GLY A 90 10.03 -5.04 2.80
CA GLY A 90 11.40 -5.13 3.29
C GLY A 90 12.08 -3.79 3.56
N LEU A 91 11.34 -2.71 3.83
CA LEU A 91 11.93 -1.39 4.11
C LEU A 91 12.74 -1.37 5.42
N TRP A 92 12.45 -2.30 6.33
CA TRP A 92 13.10 -2.41 7.62
C TRP A 92 14.18 -3.49 7.62
N LYS A 93 15.34 -3.17 8.23
CA LYS A 93 16.43 -4.12 8.38
C LYS A 93 16.08 -5.21 9.41
N GLY A 94 16.87 -6.28 9.38
CA GLY A 94 16.79 -7.35 10.38
C GLY A 94 15.63 -8.31 10.12
N LYS A 95 14.91 -8.67 11.18
CA LYS A 95 13.92 -9.76 11.18
C LYS A 95 12.47 -9.31 10.97
N ARG A 96 12.20 -8.02 10.73
CA ARG A 96 10.82 -7.49 10.64
C ARG A 96 9.93 -8.19 9.61
N ARG A 97 10.46 -8.49 8.42
CA ARG A 97 9.71 -9.22 7.38
C ARG A 97 9.41 -10.66 7.79
N TYR A 98 10.33 -11.30 8.52
CA TYR A 98 10.13 -12.62 9.12
C TYR A 98 9.12 -12.58 10.28
N GLU A 99 9.21 -11.60 11.18
CA GLU A 99 8.25 -11.39 12.28
C GLU A 99 6.82 -11.21 11.75
N LEU A 100 6.65 -10.40 10.69
CA LEU A 100 5.36 -10.25 10.03
C LEU A 100 4.88 -11.56 9.40
N TRP A 101 5.78 -12.33 8.77
CA TRP A 101 5.42 -13.64 8.24
C TRP A 101 4.96 -14.58 9.36
N GLN A 102 5.66 -14.61 10.50
CA GLN A 102 5.24 -15.41 11.66
C GLN A 102 3.87 -14.97 12.18
N GLU A 103 3.63 -13.65 12.33
CA GLU A 103 2.34 -13.11 12.73
C GLU A 103 1.22 -13.58 11.80
N LYS A 104 1.47 -13.60 10.48
CA LYS A 104 0.47 -14.02 9.49
C LYS A 104 0.34 -15.54 9.38
N VAL A 105 1.37 -16.33 9.65
CA VAL A 105 1.31 -17.79 9.52
C VAL A 105 0.75 -18.44 10.78
N PHE A 106 1.19 -18.03 11.97
CA PHE A 106 0.84 -18.65 13.25
C PHE A 106 -0.33 -17.96 13.95
N VAL A 107 -1.29 -17.49 13.14
CA VAL A 107 -2.52 -16.81 13.53
C VAL A 107 -3.35 -17.60 14.57
N LEU A 108 -3.12 -18.90 14.74
CA LEU A 108 -4.01 -19.82 15.42
C LEU A 108 -3.88 -19.91 16.95
N ASP A 109 -2.74 -19.57 17.56
CA ASP A 109 -2.55 -19.98 18.96
C ASP A 109 -3.00 -18.98 20.01
N GLY A 110 -3.27 -17.71 19.67
CA GLY A 110 -3.58 -16.69 20.70
C GLY A 110 -2.46 -16.49 21.74
N HIS A 111 -1.34 -17.17 21.57
CA HIS A 111 -0.15 -17.10 22.40
C HIS A 111 0.72 -15.96 21.90
N HIS A 112 0.20 -14.73 22.01
CA HIS A 112 1.10 -13.59 22.08
C HIS A 112 1.78 -13.67 23.45
N PRO A 113 3.12 -13.78 23.54
CA PRO A 113 3.78 -13.64 24.82
C PRO A 113 3.33 -12.31 25.46
N PRO A 114 3.08 -12.27 26.78
CA PRO A 114 2.56 -11.09 27.45
C PRO A 114 3.40 -9.88 27.06
N PRO A 115 2.79 -8.73 26.68
CA PRO A 115 3.56 -7.61 26.18
C PRO A 115 4.49 -7.12 27.28
N VAL A 116 5.79 -7.39 27.14
CA VAL A 116 6.80 -6.65 27.89
C VAL A 116 6.61 -5.19 27.51
N GLU A 117 6.58 -4.30 28.51
CA GLU A 117 6.58 -2.86 28.24
C GLU A 117 7.74 -2.55 27.31
N SER A 118 7.40 -2.19 26.08
CA SER A 118 8.36 -1.91 25.03
C SER A 118 8.10 -0.50 24.51
N PRO A 119 9.13 0.21 24.05
CA PRO A 119 8.94 1.52 23.43
C PRO A 119 7.93 1.51 22.28
N SER A 120 7.74 0.36 21.60
CA SER A 120 6.73 0.18 20.57
C SER A 120 5.31 0.21 21.12
N LYS A 121 5.07 -0.41 22.29
CA LYS A 121 3.76 -0.45 22.93
C LYS A 121 3.35 0.95 23.39
N CYS A 122 4.24 1.67 24.07
CA CYS A 122 3.99 3.04 24.50
C CYS A 122 3.72 3.98 23.32
N ALA A 123 4.43 3.80 22.19
CA ALA A 123 4.18 4.58 20.98
C ALA A 123 2.80 4.31 20.36
N MET A 124 2.34 3.05 20.38
CA MET A 124 1.01 2.68 19.90
C MET A 124 -0.12 3.18 20.82
N GLU A 125 0.08 3.11 22.14
CA GLU A 125 -0.83 3.64 23.14
C GLU A 125 -0.94 5.17 23.02
N TRP A 126 0.18 5.88 22.90
CA TRP A 126 0.21 7.31 22.62
C TRP A 126 -0.55 7.68 21.34
N GLY A 127 -0.25 6.97 20.25
CA GLY A 127 -0.95 7.18 18.98
C GLY A 127 -2.46 7.02 19.13
N SER A 128 -2.89 5.97 19.83
CA SER A 128 -4.31 5.68 20.04
C SER A 128 -5.00 6.71 20.94
N LEU A 129 -4.32 7.20 21.96
CA LEU A 129 -4.84 8.22 22.87
C LEU A 129 -5.03 9.56 22.16
N MET A 130 -4.10 9.92 21.27
CA MET A 130 -4.06 11.26 20.67
C MET A 130 -4.75 11.36 19.30
N GLU A 131 -5.16 10.24 18.71
CA GLU A 131 -5.78 10.19 17.38
C GLU A 131 -7.03 11.06 17.29
N GLU A 132 -7.95 10.96 18.26
CA GLU A 132 -9.19 11.76 18.26
C GLU A 132 -8.90 13.26 18.41
N VAL A 133 -7.97 13.62 19.31
CA VAL A 133 -7.51 15.00 19.48
C VAL A 133 -6.93 15.56 18.18
N ALA A 134 -6.11 14.76 17.50
CA ALA A 134 -5.51 15.13 16.22
C ALA A 134 -6.58 15.31 15.13
N ILE A 135 -7.56 14.40 15.03
CA ILE A 135 -8.66 14.52 14.06
C ILE A 135 -9.47 15.80 14.29
N GLU A 136 -9.80 16.13 15.54
CA GLU A 136 -10.54 17.36 15.85
C GLU A 136 -9.73 18.63 15.52
N GLN A 137 -8.42 18.63 15.76
CA GLN A 137 -7.57 19.73 15.31
C GLN A 137 -7.49 19.83 13.79
N TYR A 138 -7.40 18.70 13.08
CA TYR A 138 -7.43 18.67 11.62
C TYR A 138 -8.73 19.28 11.08
N LYS A 139 -9.89 18.90 11.63
CA LYS A 139 -11.20 19.49 11.27
C LYS A 139 -11.22 21.00 11.51
N SER A 140 -10.71 21.45 12.65
CA SER A 140 -10.66 22.88 13.01
C SER A 140 -9.81 23.69 12.02
N ILE A 141 -8.63 23.20 11.66
CA ILE A 141 -7.70 23.85 10.72
C ILE A 141 -8.27 23.88 9.30
N THR A 142 -8.74 22.73 8.83
CA THR A 142 -9.10 22.54 7.41
C THR A 142 -10.55 22.90 7.10
N ARG A 143 -11.40 23.02 8.13
CA ARG A 143 -12.86 23.19 8.03
C ARG A 143 -13.54 22.06 7.25
N ARG A 144 -12.91 20.90 7.17
CA ARG A 144 -13.45 19.72 6.49
C ARG A 144 -14.04 18.75 7.47
N GLU A 145 -15.15 18.14 7.08
CA GLU A 145 -15.73 17.03 7.81
C GLU A 145 -14.94 15.73 7.60
N VAL A 146 -14.84 14.95 8.66
CA VAL A 146 -14.15 13.65 8.68
C VAL A 146 -15.12 12.59 9.15
N SER A 147 -15.43 11.64 8.27
CA SER A 147 -16.24 10.46 8.59
C SER A 147 -15.37 9.26 8.94
N SER A 148 -15.83 8.39 9.84
CA SER A 148 -15.09 7.19 10.25
C SER A 148 -15.37 6.00 9.31
N LEU A 149 -14.38 5.12 9.17
CA LEU A 149 -14.51 3.84 8.49
C LEU A 149 -13.64 2.80 9.19
N GLY A 150 -14.24 1.70 9.67
CA GLY A 150 -13.50 0.70 10.45
C GLY A 150 -12.44 -0.06 9.65
N PHE A 151 -12.89 -0.86 8.67
CA PHE A 151 -12.00 -1.66 7.82
C PHE A 151 -12.58 -1.80 6.41
N ALA A 152 -11.74 -1.59 5.42
CA ALA A 152 -12.05 -1.69 4.01
C ALA A 152 -11.29 -2.86 3.39
N LEU A 153 -12.01 -3.66 2.61
CA LEU A 153 -11.45 -4.61 1.67
C LEU A 153 -11.43 -4.00 0.27
N HIS A 154 -10.56 -4.54 -0.58
CA HIS A 154 -10.54 -4.16 -1.97
C HIS A 154 -11.82 -4.65 -2.66
N SER A 155 -12.39 -3.84 -3.56
CA SER A 155 -13.66 -4.14 -4.26
C SER A 155 -13.57 -5.32 -5.24
N ASP A 156 -12.40 -5.50 -5.87
CA ASP A 156 -12.09 -6.69 -6.67
C ASP A 156 -11.64 -7.87 -5.77
N ASP A 157 -12.41 -8.96 -5.82
CA ASP A 157 -12.24 -10.17 -5.01
C ASP A 157 -10.85 -10.80 -5.11
N LYS A 158 -10.10 -10.58 -6.21
CA LYS A 158 -8.72 -11.11 -6.33
C LYS A 158 -7.74 -10.48 -5.34
N TYR A 159 -8.16 -9.42 -4.65
CA TYR A 159 -7.42 -8.69 -3.63
C TYR A 159 -8.06 -8.80 -2.25
N ASP A 160 -8.91 -9.79 -2.03
CA ASP A 160 -9.53 -10.08 -0.73
C ASP A 160 -8.51 -10.36 0.40
N TRP A 161 -7.23 -10.56 0.08
CA TRP A 161 -6.12 -10.79 1.01
C TRP A 161 -5.47 -9.50 1.53
N ILE A 162 -5.80 -8.34 0.97
CA ILE A 162 -5.34 -7.03 1.48
C ILE A 162 -6.50 -6.24 2.09
N GLY A 163 -6.18 -5.36 3.03
CA GLY A 163 -7.18 -4.46 3.61
C GLY A 163 -6.59 -3.19 4.22
N ALA A 164 -7.45 -2.19 4.42
CA ALA A 164 -7.08 -0.87 4.90
C ALA A 164 -8.00 -0.43 6.05
N SER A 165 -7.43 0.29 7.02
CA SER A 165 -8.20 1.08 8.00
C SER A 165 -7.69 2.50 7.90
N PRO A 166 -8.41 3.42 7.24
CA PRO A 166 -8.08 4.84 7.30
C PRO A 166 -8.50 5.41 8.66
N ASP A 167 -7.84 6.48 9.10
CA ASP A 167 -8.27 7.21 10.30
C ASP A 167 -9.47 8.12 10.02
N GLY A 168 -9.70 8.45 8.74
CA GLY A 168 -10.91 9.13 8.30
C GLY A 168 -11.12 9.16 6.80
N LEU A 169 -12.35 9.44 6.42
CA LEU A 169 -12.79 9.69 5.05
C LEU A 169 -13.21 11.15 4.92
N LEU A 170 -12.62 11.81 3.93
CA LEU A 170 -12.86 13.22 3.61
C LEU A 170 -13.84 13.29 2.45
N GLN A 171 -14.86 14.14 2.55
CA GLN A 171 -15.78 14.37 1.43
C GLN A 171 -15.11 15.26 0.38
N GLU A 172 -15.58 15.14 -0.87
CA GLU A 172 -15.13 16.00 -1.95
C GLU A 172 -15.79 17.39 -1.86
N GLU A 173 -15.04 18.43 -2.17
CA GLU A 173 -15.58 19.77 -2.38
C GLU A 173 -16.26 19.81 -3.77
N GLY A 174 -17.60 19.86 -3.81
CA GLY A 174 -18.36 20.05 -5.05
C GLY A 174 -19.14 18.84 -5.59
N GLY A 175 -19.09 17.68 -4.93
CA GLY A 175 -20.10 16.61 -5.04
C GLY A 175 -20.06 15.69 -6.27
N GLY A 176 -18.96 15.64 -7.04
CA GLY A 176 -18.87 14.90 -8.31
C GLY A 176 -17.91 13.70 -8.35
N GLY A 177 -16.99 13.57 -7.40
CA GLY A 177 -15.89 12.61 -7.37
C GLY A 177 -15.64 12.00 -6.00
N GLY A 178 -14.79 10.96 -5.96
CA GLY A 178 -14.40 10.30 -4.72
C GLY A 178 -13.56 11.25 -3.88
N GLY A 179 -13.98 11.51 -2.64
CA GLY A 179 -13.24 12.38 -1.72
C GLY A 179 -11.85 11.85 -1.33
N GLY A 180 -11.27 12.41 -0.27
CA GLY A 180 -9.93 12.02 0.19
C GLY A 180 -9.93 10.99 1.32
N ILE A 181 -8.73 10.58 1.71
CA ILE A 181 -8.48 9.79 2.93
C ILE A 181 -7.70 10.67 3.90
N LEU A 182 -8.03 10.59 5.19
CA LEU A 182 -7.22 11.12 6.27
C LEU A 182 -6.43 9.96 6.91
N GLU A 183 -5.12 10.15 7.03
CA GLU A 183 -4.23 9.28 7.79
C GLU A 183 -3.50 10.12 8.84
N VAL A 184 -3.74 9.84 10.11
CA VAL A 184 -3.23 10.56 11.26
C VAL A 184 -2.02 9.85 11.84
N LYS A 185 -1.00 10.61 12.19
CA LYS A 185 0.18 10.13 12.91
C LYS A 185 0.48 11.07 14.07
N CYS A 186 0.62 10.48 15.25
CA CYS A 186 1.04 11.15 16.48
C CYS A 186 2.40 10.57 16.91
N PRO A 187 3.54 11.12 16.44
CA PRO A 187 4.85 10.56 16.73
C PRO A 187 5.18 10.56 18.22
N TYR A 188 5.66 9.43 18.74
CA TYR A 188 6.07 9.29 20.15
C TYR A 188 7.50 9.81 20.44
N ASN A 189 8.19 10.32 19.41
CA ASN A 189 9.51 10.96 19.50
C ASN A 189 10.49 10.27 20.49
N LYS A 190 10.71 8.95 20.30
CA LYS A 190 11.62 8.13 21.14
C LYS A 190 11.30 8.16 22.66
N GLY A 191 10.03 8.26 23.04
CA GLY A 191 9.64 8.31 24.46
C GLY A 191 9.33 9.70 24.99
N LYS A 192 9.39 10.72 24.13
CA LYS A 192 9.28 12.12 24.52
C LYS A 192 8.36 12.91 23.58
N PRO A 193 7.07 12.54 23.49
CA PRO A 193 6.13 13.18 22.59
C PRO A 193 6.02 14.70 22.79
N GLU A 194 6.21 15.19 24.01
CA GLU A 194 6.22 16.61 24.39
C GLU A 194 7.36 17.42 23.75
N GLU A 195 8.47 16.77 23.40
CA GLU A 195 9.58 17.38 22.65
C GLU A 195 9.39 17.24 21.13
N GLY A 196 8.34 16.56 20.68
CA GLY A 196 8.11 16.22 19.28
C GLY A 196 7.69 17.43 18.43
N LEU A 197 8.32 17.60 17.28
CA LEU A 197 7.94 18.57 16.26
C LEU A 197 7.28 17.88 15.07
N PRO A 198 6.30 18.52 14.41
CA PRO A 198 5.70 17.95 13.21
C PRO A 198 6.72 17.89 12.08
N TRP A 199 6.51 16.97 11.14
CA TRP A 199 7.50 16.71 10.10
C TRP A 199 7.59 17.87 9.12
N SER A 200 8.82 18.26 8.76
CA SER A 200 9.08 19.21 7.67
C SER A 200 9.00 18.55 6.29
N THR A 201 9.18 17.22 6.22
CA THR A 201 9.05 16.41 5.01
C THR A 201 8.38 15.09 5.36
N MET A 202 7.52 14.58 4.47
CA MET A 202 6.86 13.31 4.66
C MET A 202 7.88 12.16 4.87
N PRO A 203 7.74 11.33 5.93
CA PRO A 203 8.56 10.14 6.07
C PRO A 203 8.21 9.09 5.00
N PHE A 204 9.20 8.73 4.17
CA PHE A 204 9.00 7.88 3.00
C PHE A 204 8.40 6.49 3.31
N TYR A 205 8.61 5.97 4.52
CA TYR A 205 8.12 4.65 4.91
C TYR A 205 6.61 4.58 5.13
N TYR A 206 5.90 5.72 5.17
CA TYR A 206 4.43 5.76 5.12
C TYR A 206 3.88 5.72 3.69
N MET A 207 4.71 5.96 2.66
CA MET A 207 4.27 5.97 1.27
C MET A 207 3.57 4.65 0.85
N PRO A 208 4.10 3.46 1.20
CA PRO A 208 3.38 2.22 0.90
C PRO A 208 1.99 2.13 1.51
N GLN A 209 1.83 2.62 2.75
CA GLN A 209 0.57 2.56 3.46
C GLN A 209 -0.49 3.41 2.76
N VAL A 210 -0.18 4.70 2.52
CA VAL A 210 -1.15 5.65 1.94
C VAL A 210 -1.51 5.30 0.50
N GLN A 211 -0.54 4.79 -0.28
CA GLN A 211 -0.79 4.32 -1.64
C GLN A 211 -1.66 3.05 -1.66
N GLY A 212 -1.44 2.13 -0.71
CA GLY A 212 -2.32 0.98 -0.52
C GLY A 212 -3.75 1.36 -0.13
N GLN A 213 -3.92 2.37 0.73
CA GLN A 213 -5.23 2.89 1.12
C GLN A 213 -5.99 3.46 -0.09
N MET A 214 -5.31 4.29 -0.89
CA MET A 214 -5.89 4.86 -2.12
C MET A 214 -6.31 3.80 -3.13
N GLU A 215 -5.54 2.71 -3.25
CA GLU A 215 -5.91 1.59 -4.10
C GLU A 215 -7.17 0.88 -3.59
N ILE A 216 -7.11 0.37 -2.35
CA ILE A 216 -8.16 -0.45 -1.75
C ILE A 216 -9.50 0.29 -1.72
N MET A 217 -9.46 1.57 -1.39
CA MET A 217 -10.65 2.38 -1.21
C MET A 217 -11.08 3.12 -2.47
N ASN A 218 -10.32 3.00 -3.57
CA ASN A 218 -10.47 3.75 -4.80
C ASN A 218 -10.64 5.26 -4.54
N ARG A 219 -9.57 5.87 -4.03
CA ARG A 219 -9.48 7.31 -3.73
C ARG A 219 -8.25 7.89 -4.42
N ASP A 220 -8.31 9.16 -4.80
CA ASP A 220 -7.25 9.77 -5.62
C ASP A 220 -6.15 10.45 -4.79
N TRP A 221 -6.44 10.75 -3.52
CA TRP A 221 -5.48 11.42 -2.64
C TRP A 221 -5.69 11.07 -1.16
N VAL A 222 -4.60 11.22 -0.39
CA VAL A 222 -4.57 11.12 1.07
C VAL A 222 -3.97 12.40 1.63
N ASP A 223 -4.56 12.93 2.70
CA ASP A 223 -3.90 13.86 3.61
C ASP A 223 -3.23 13.05 4.72
N LEU A 224 -1.89 12.96 4.68
CA LEU A 224 -1.11 12.43 5.80
C LEU A 224 -0.88 13.56 6.79
N TYR A 225 -1.53 13.47 7.94
CA TYR A 225 -1.50 14.46 8.99
C TYR A 225 -0.57 14.04 10.12
N CYS A 226 0.47 14.84 10.38
CA CYS A 226 1.37 14.69 11.50
C CYS A 226 0.98 15.66 12.60
N TRP A 227 0.53 15.13 13.74
CA TRP A 227 0.16 15.92 14.90
C TRP A 227 1.16 15.72 16.03
N THR A 228 1.60 16.82 16.65
CA THR A 228 2.35 16.81 17.90
C THR A 228 1.82 17.88 18.85
N PRO A 229 2.16 17.82 20.15
CA PRO A 229 1.82 18.89 21.10
C PRO A 229 2.37 20.27 20.71
N ASN A 230 3.41 20.33 19.87
CA ASN A 230 4.07 21.56 19.45
C ASN A 230 3.62 22.06 18.06
N GLY A 231 2.63 21.42 17.45
CA GLY A 231 2.05 21.82 16.17
C GLY A 231 1.78 20.65 15.25
N SER A 232 1.44 20.94 14.00
CA SER A 232 1.05 19.93 13.02
C SER A 232 1.47 20.27 11.60
N THR A 233 1.55 19.23 10.75
CA THR A 233 1.72 19.37 9.30
C THR A 233 0.81 18.43 8.54
N ILE A 234 0.28 18.88 7.40
CA ILE A 234 -0.50 18.07 6.47
C ILE A 234 0.28 17.92 5.17
N PHE A 235 0.54 16.68 4.74
CA PHE A 235 1.07 16.36 3.41
C PHE A 235 -0.03 15.76 2.55
N ARG A 236 -0.32 16.38 1.40
CA ARG A 236 -1.22 15.80 0.40
C ARG A 236 -0.42 14.92 -0.57
N VAL A 237 -0.84 13.67 -0.67
CA VAL A 237 -0.24 12.66 -1.53
C VAL A 237 -1.28 12.22 -2.56
N GLY A 238 -0.94 12.27 -3.85
CA GLY A 238 -1.76 11.74 -4.93
C GLY A 238 -1.49 10.26 -5.19
N ARG A 239 -2.48 9.55 -5.73
CA ARG A 239 -2.36 8.14 -6.14
C ARG A 239 -1.33 7.98 -7.27
N ASP A 240 -0.41 7.04 -7.09
CA ASP A 240 0.59 6.65 -8.09
C ASP A 240 0.38 5.17 -8.47
N ARG A 241 -0.16 4.94 -9.67
CA ARG A 241 -0.50 3.60 -10.17
C ARG A 241 0.74 2.76 -10.49
N GLU A 242 1.82 3.37 -11.00
CA GLU A 242 3.06 2.64 -11.28
C GLU A 242 3.71 2.15 -9.99
N TYR A 243 3.66 2.97 -8.93
CA TYR A 243 4.16 2.62 -7.63
C TYR A 243 3.31 1.53 -6.97
N TRP A 244 1.98 1.60 -7.11
CA TRP A 244 1.09 0.51 -6.69
C TRP A 244 1.46 -0.80 -7.39
N GLU A 245 1.59 -0.83 -8.72
CA GLU A 245 1.94 -2.04 -9.47
C GLU A 245 3.27 -2.66 -9.00
N LEU A 246 4.27 -1.80 -8.76
CA LEU A 246 5.55 -2.22 -8.20
C LEU A 246 5.39 -2.89 -6.83
N MET A 247 4.66 -2.25 -5.91
CA MET A 247 4.45 -2.78 -4.57
C MET A 247 3.62 -4.05 -4.60
N HIS A 248 2.53 -4.05 -5.36
CA HIS A 248 1.58 -5.14 -5.45
C HIS A 248 2.28 -6.44 -5.84
N GLY A 249 3.20 -6.45 -6.81
CA GLY A 249 3.94 -7.66 -7.17
C GLY A 249 4.74 -8.28 -6.01
N ILE A 250 5.29 -7.44 -5.12
CA ILE A 250 6.08 -7.87 -3.96
C ILE A 250 5.18 -8.30 -2.81
N LEU A 251 4.08 -7.57 -2.58
CA LEU A 251 3.07 -7.92 -1.58
C LEU A 251 2.41 -9.26 -1.94
N TRP A 252 2.11 -9.46 -3.23
CA TRP A 252 1.55 -10.70 -3.76
C TRP A 252 2.49 -11.87 -3.55
N GLU A 253 3.79 -11.70 -3.82
CA GLU A 253 4.79 -12.73 -3.53
C GLU A 253 4.82 -13.08 -2.05
N PHE A 254 4.92 -12.06 -1.18
CA PHE A 254 4.93 -12.26 0.27
C PHE A 254 3.69 -13.04 0.74
N TRP A 255 2.51 -12.72 0.21
CA TRP A 255 1.29 -13.41 0.62
C TRP A 255 1.17 -14.81 0.02
N TRP A 256 1.19 -14.93 -1.30
CA TRP A 256 0.85 -16.17 -2.01
C TRP A 256 2.01 -17.15 -2.17
N LYS A 257 3.26 -16.70 -2.03
CA LYS A 257 4.42 -17.62 -2.05
C LYS A 257 5.02 -17.90 -0.69
N ASN A 258 4.79 -17.03 0.30
CA ASN A 258 5.35 -17.22 1.65
C ASN A 258 4.29 -17.53 2.70
N VAL A 259 3.23 -16.72 2.82
CA VAL A 259 2.24 -16.88 3.90
C VAL A 259 1.28 -18.04 3.65
N VAL A 260 0.61 -18.07 2.50
CA VAL A 260 -0.46 -19.06 2.22
C VAL A 260 0.08 -20.49 2.19
N PRO A 261 1.17 -20.81 1.46
CA PRO A 261 1.70 -22.18 1.45
C PRO A 261 2.20 -22.65 2.82
N ALA A 262 2.73 -21.73 3.64
CA ALA A 262 3.13 -22.05 5.00
C ALA A 262 1.94 -22.43 5.89
N ARG A 263 0.84 -21.68 5.79
CA ARG A 263 -0.42 -22.02 6.49
C ARG A 263 -0.94 -23.39 6.06
N GLU A 264 -0.95 -23.67 4.76
CA GLU A 264 -1.38 -24.96 4.21
C GLU A 264 -0.51 -26.12 4.71
N ALA A 265 0.81 -25.96 4.73
CA ALA A 265 1.72 -26.96 5.27
C ALA A 265 1.48 -27.22 6.77
N LEU A 266 1.25 -26.18 7.57
CA LEU A 266 0.94 -26.31 8.99
C LEU A 266 -0.40 -27.01 9.25
N LEU A 267 -1.43 -26.72 8.46
CA LEU A 267 -2.73 -27.41 8.53
C LEU A 267 -2.59 -28.92 8.27
N LEU A 268 -1.57 -29.33 7.52
CA LEU A 268 -1.24 -30.72 7.22
C LEU A 268 -0.21 -31.33 8.21
N GLY A 269 0.16 -30.60 9.27
CA GLY A 269 1.15 -31.05 10.26
C GLY A 269 2.59 -31.09 9.75
N ARG A 270 2.90 -30.40 8.64
CA ARG A 270 4.21 -30.41 7.98
C ARG A 270 5.04 -29.18 8.34
N GLU A 271 5.47 -29.11 9.60
CA GLU A 271 6.19 -27.94 10.16
C GLU A 271 7.51 -27.63 9.42
N GLU A 272 8.27 -28.65 9.03
CA GLU A 272 9.54 -28.44 8.30
C GLU A 272 9.31 -27.87 6.89
N GLU A 273 8.21 -28.26 6.23
CA GLU A 273 7.82 -27.67 4.94
C GLU A 273 7.42 -26.21 5.13
N ALA A 274 6.65 -25.89 6.18
CA ALA A 274 6.25 -24.52 6.48
C ALA A 274 7.47 -23.58 6.62
N LYS A 275 8.57 -24.05 7.23
CA LYS A 275 9.83 -23.30 7.36
C LYS A 275 10.50 -22.98 6.01
N SER A 276 10.26 -23.79 4.98
CA SER A 276 10.83 -23.54 3.64
C SER A 276 10.23 -22.31 2.95
N TYR A 277 9.03 -21.89 3.37
CA TYR A 277 8.34 -20.72 2.84
C TYR A 277 8.70 -19.41 3.56
N VAL A 278 9.63 -19.43 4.51
CA VAL A 278 10.11 -18.22 5.19
C VAL A 278 10.67 -17.22 4.17
N PRO A 279 10.19 -15.96 4.16
CA PRO A 279 10.70 -14.95 3.24
C PRO A 279 12.11 -14.50 3.64
N THR A 280 12.90 -14.12 2.65
CA THR A 280 14.15 -13.38 2.88
C THR A 280 13.86 -12.04 3.58
N SER A 281 14.86 -11.49 4.29
CA SER A 281 14.72 -10.21 5.01
C SER A 281 14.36 -9.03 4.10
N THR A 282 14.77 -9.08 2.83
CA THR A 282 14.41 -8.12 1.79
C THR A 282 14.03 -8.84 0.49
N HIS A 283 13.26 -8.17 -0.35
CA HIS A 283 12.96 -8.60 -1.72
C HIS A 283 13.98 -8.00 -2.71
N GLN A 284 14.18 -8.63 -3.87
CA GLN A 284 15.13 -8.16 -4.89
C GLN A 284 14.85 -6.72 -5.36
N LYS A 285 13.57 -6.31 -5.34
CA LYS A 285 13.12 -4.95 -5.70
C LYS A 285 13.01 -3.97 -4.52
N THR A 286 13.34 -4.37 -3.29
CA THR A 286 13.23 -3.51 -2.09
C THR A 286 13.96 -2.18 -2.26
N GLY A 287 15.18 -2.19 -2.84
CA GLY A 287 15.93 -0.95 -3.09
C GLY A 287 15.21 0.00 -4.05
N PHE A 288 14.54 -0.52 -5.07
CA PHE A 288 13.75 0.28 -6.01
C PHE A 288 12.50 0.87 -5.36
N VAL A 289 11.82 0.08 -4.50
CA VAL A 289 10.68 0.57 -3.70
C VAL A 289 11.12 1.73 -2.80
N ILE A 290 12.21 1.58 -2.05
CA ILE A 290 12.75 2.64 -1.18
C ILE A 290 13.06 3.90 -1.98
N ALA A 291 13.73 3.76 -3.14
CA ALA A 291 14.05 4.89 -4.00
C ALA A 291 12.79 5.62 -4.50
N ARG A 292 11.76 4.88 -4.94
CA ARG A 292 10.47 5.46 -5.35
C ARG A 292 9.72 6.09 -4.16
N SER A 293 9.69 5.45 -3.00
CA SER A 293 9.10 6.04 -1.78
C SER A 293 9.74 7.37 -1.42
N LEU A 294 11.08 7.44 -1.47
CA LEU A 294 11.83 8.67 -1.18
C LEU A 294 11.53 9.77 -2.19
N LYS A 295 11.42 9.43 -3.48
CA LYS A 295 11.04 10.38 -4.54
C LYS A 295 9.64 10.94 -4.28
N LEU A 296 8.65 10.06 -4.14
CA LEU A 296 7.26 10.46 -3.93
C LEU A 296 7.07 11.25 -2.63
N ALA A 297 7.79 10.91 -1.56
CA ALA A 297 7.70 11.64 -0.30
C ALA A 297 8.31 13.05 -0.36
N LYS A 298 9.27 13.29 -1.26
CA LYS A 298 9.78 14.64 -1.56
C LYS A 298 8.83 15.44 -2.44
N GLU A 299 8.10 14.76 -3.32
CA GLU A 299 7.10 15.35 -4.22
C GLU A 299 5.74 15.57 -3.52
N ALA A 300 5.51 14.90 -2.37
CA ALA A 300 4.32 15.09 -1.56
C ALA A 300 4.20 16.56 -1.12
N ARG A 301 3.09 17.20 -1.50
CA ARG A 301 2.87 18.62 -1.25
C ARG A 301 2.63 18.82 0.24
N LEU A 302 3.52 19.54 0.92
CA LEU A 302 3.20 20.13 2.22
C LEU A 302 2.04 21.10 1.96
N TRP A 303 0.84 20.77 2.43
CA TRP A 303 -0.37 21.54 2.17
C TRP A 303 -0.63 22.55 3.28
N CYS A 304 -0.34 22.19 4.52
CA CYS A 304 -0.55 23.03 5.67
C CYS A 304 0.54 22.78 6.72
N ARG A 305 0.93 23.84 7.41
CA ARG A 305 1.75 23.79 8.63
C ARG A 305 1.11 24.68 9.68
N ASP A 306 0.94 24.16 10.88
CA ASP A 306 0.40 24.88 12.02
C ASP A 306 1.39 24.78 13.18
N ILE A 307 1.99 25.90 13.59
CA ILE A 307 2.98 25.94 14.67
C ILE A 307 2.62 27.10 15.59
N ALA A 308 2.52 26.84 16.89
CA ALA A 308 2.23 27.86 17.91
C ALA A 308 1.00 28.74 17.59
N GLY A 309 -0.04 28.15 16.99
CA GLY A 309 -1.27 28.85 16.59
C GLY A 309 -1.15 29.69 15.32
N HIS A 310 -0.03 29.61 14.61
CA HIS A 310 0.12 30.19 13.28
C HIS A 310 -0.04 29.12 12.21
N THR A 311 -1.12 29.21 11.44
CA THR A 311 -1.45 28.29 10.36
C THR A 311 -1.08 28.87 9.01
N GLU A 312 -0.21 28.19 8.28
CA GLU A 312 0.23 28.53 6.93
C GLU A 312 -0.22 27.45 5.95
N PHE A 313 -0.97 27.87 4.92
CA PHE A 313 -1.31 27.01 3.79
C PHE A 313 -0.35 27.26 2.64
N HIS A 314 0.11 26.18 2.01
CA HIS A 314 0.97 26.24 0.84
C HIS A 314 0.17 25.82 -0.40
N GLN A 315 0.30 26.61 -1.48
CA GLN A 315 -0.35 26.34 -2.77
C GLN A 315 0.34 25.21 -3.52
#